data_AF-A0A5B0LRJ5-F1
#
_entry.id   AF-A0A5B0LRJ5-F1
#
_cell.length_a   1.000
_cell.length_b   1.000
_cell.length_c   1.000
_cell.angle_alpha   90.00
_cell.angle_beta   90.00
_cell.angle_gamma   90.00
#
_symmetry.space_group_name_H-M   'P 1'
#
loop_
_entity.id
_entity.type
_entity.pdbx_description
1 polymer ?
#
loop_
_entity_poly.entity_id
_entity_poly.type
_entity_poly.pdbx_seq_one_letter_code
_entity_poly.pdbx_strand_id
1 'polypeptide(L)'
;MFLTKLSYYEYLLKYGILIDNQDESYLNAWKLAVKSSKQHLIQVSPVRNLTYLASFSSENGGIRYEFSHLGCFVGGNWLLGGKVLDDPSTFQYGLRLVETCMETYKRTATGLGPETFKFLGPHGEMPLTKKPRSAELEFFDKNGFYIGIESYDLRPEVVESAFYAWRLTGDTRYQDFVWEAFKSLQKHCKAPASFAAISDVNSLPAKLIDDSESFLYAELFKYIYLTFSDPNLLSLDEYVFTTEAHPLRITKEAIV
;
A
#
# COMPACT_ATOMS: atom_id res chain seq x y z
N MET A 1 7.94 8.69 -13.09
CA MET A 1 8.11 7.46 -13.91
C MET A 1 7.85 6.15 -13.15
N PHE A 2 7.43 6.17 -11.87
CA PHE A 2 7.22 4.94 -11.07
C PHE A 2 5.75 4.44 -10.97
N LEU A 3 4.75 5.31 -11.10
CA LEU A 3 3.35 4.93 -10.85
C LEU A 3 2.75 3.93 -11.87
N THR A 4 3.23 3.89 -13.11
CA THR A 4 2.74 2.95 -14.14
C THR A 4 3.49 1.61 -14.19
N LYS A 5 4.43 1.37 -13.25
CA LYS A 5 5.31 0.19 -13.23
C LYS A 5 5.29 -0.58 -11.90
N LEU A 6 4.30 -0.34 -11.06
CA LEU A 6 4.26 -0.84 -9.69
C LEU A 6 4.20 -2.37 -9.63
N SER A 7 3.32 -2.99 -10.42
CA SER A 7 3.18 -4.45 -10.51
C SER A 7 4.38 -5.17 -11.16
N TYR A 8 5.19 -4.46 -11.96
CA TYR A 8 6.45 -5.02 -12.49
C TYR A 8 7.40 -5.40 -11.36
N TYR A 9 7.64 -4.47 -10.41
CA TYR A 9 8.52 -4.75 -9.27
C TYR A 9 7.90 -5.75 -8.31
N GLU A 10 6.58 -5.73 -8.16
CA GLU A 10 5.85 -6.74 -7.39
C GLU A 10 6.15 -8.16 -7.89
N TYR A 11 6.10 -8.35 -9.20
CA TYR A 11 6.30 -9.66 -9.83
C TYR A 11 7.76 -10.10 -9.91
N LEU A 12 8.74 -9.20 -9.85
CA LEU A 12 10.13 -9.62 -9.67
C LEU A 12 10.31 -10.45 -8.39
N LEU A 13 9.65 -10.10 -7.29
CA LEU A 13 9.65 -10.91 -6.09
C LEU A 13 8.74 -12.12 -6.22
N LYS A 14 7.46 -11.88 -6.55
CA LYS A 14 6.42 -12.91 -6.51
C LYS A 14 6.68 -14.06 -7.50
N TYR A 15 7.14 -13.75 -8.72
CA TYR A 15 7.49 -14.78 -9.69
C TYR A 15 8.73 -15.56 -9.24
N GLY A 16 9.75 -14.89 -8.69
CA GLY A 16 10.91 -15.55 -8.11
C GLY A 16 10.54 -16.55 -7.01
N ILE A 17 9.58 -16.22 -6.15
CA ILE A 17 9.03 -17.14 -5.15
C ILE A 17 8.25 -18.29 -5.80
N LEU A 18 7.40 -17.98 -6.79
CA LEU A 18 6.52 -18.96 -7.43
C LEU A 18 7.31 -20.13 -8.04
N ILE A 19 8.45 -19.83 -8.66
CA ILE A 19 9.34 -20.82 -9.29
C ILE A 19 10.42 -21.39 -8.36
N ASP A 20 10.29 -21.20 -7.04
CA ASP A 20 11.27 -21.63 -6.04
C ASP A 20 12.71 -21.12 -6.33
N ASN A 21 12.80 -19.87 -6.82
CA ASN A 21 14.04 -19.18 -7.16
C ASN A 21 14.97 -19.95 -8.14
N GLN A 22 14.41 -20.79 -9.03
CA GLN A 22 15.18 -21.48 -10.07
C GLN A 22 15.90 -20.53 -11.04
N ASP A 23 15.39 -19.31 -11.21
CA ASP A 23 16.05 -18.21 -11.91
C ASP A 23 16.25 -17.03 -10.96
N GLU A 24 17.49 -16.85 -10.50
CA GLU A 24 17.86 -15.80 -9.56
C GLU A 24 17.73 -14.38 -10.14
N SER A 25 17.62 -14.23 -11.46
CA SER A 25 17.58 -12.91 -12.11
C SER A 25 16.43 -12.05 -11.61
N TYR A 26 15.28 -12.67 -11.29
CA TYR A 26 14.10 -12.00 -10.75
C TYR A 26 14.35 -11.43 -9.35
N LEU A 27 14.83 -12.26 -8.41
CA LEU A 27 15.11 -11.81 -7.05
C LEU A 27 16.30 -10.84 -7.00
N ASN A 28 17.31 -11.01 -7.86
CA ASN A 28 18.43 -10.07 -7.97
C ASN A 28 17.98 -8.70 -8.50
N ALA A 29 17.11 -8.67 -9.51
CA ALA A 29 16.53 -7.42 -10.00
C ALA A 29 15.66 -6.75 -8.92
N TRP A 30 14.86 -7.52 -8.17
CA TRP A 30 14.07 -6.99 -7.05
C TRP A 30 14.96 -6.38 -5.97
N LYS A 31 16.00 -7.09 -5.53
CA LYS A 31 16.97 -6.61 -4.53
C LYS A 31 17.62 -5.30 -4.97
N LEU A 32 18.01 -5.19 -6.25
CA LEU A 32 18.57 -3.97 -6.80
C LEU A 32 17.58 -2.81 -6.78
N ALA A 33 16.32 -3.06 -7.17
CA ALA A 33 15.25 -2.05 -7.15
C ALA A 33 14.96 -1.55 -5.73
N VAL A 34 14.86 -2.46 -4.75
CA VAL A 34 14.64 -2.12 -3.33
C VAL A 34 15.82 -1.33 -2.77
N LYS A 35 17.06 -1.76 -3.05
CA LYS A 35 18.27 -1.05 -2.62
C LYS A 35 18.28 0.38 -3.16
N SER A 36 18.04 0.55 -4.46
CA SER A 36 17.98 1.87 -5.09
C SER A 36 16.85 2.74 -4.50
N SER A 37 15.68 2.14 -4.28
CA SER A 37 14.53 2.81 -3.68
C SER A 37 14.83 3.29 -2.25
N LYS A 38 15.48 2.46 -1.42
CA LYS A 38 15.90 2.84 -0.07
C LYS A 38 16.91 4.00 -0.07
N GLN A 39 17.82 4.01 -1.05
CA GLN A 39 18.87 5.02 -1.16
C GLN A 39 18.37 6.36 -1.70
N HIS A 40 17.37 6.36 -2.57
CA HIS A 40 17.02 7.55 -3.35
C HIS A 40 15.56 8.00 -3.22
N LEU A 41 14.64 7.10 -2.87
CA LEU A 41 13.20 7.36 -2.93
C LEU A 41 12.53 7.37 -1.56
N ILE A 42 13.13 6.74 -0.54
CA ILE A 42 12.62 6.83 0.83
C ILE A 42 12.74 8.27 1.32
N GLN A 43 11.61 8.81 1.76
CA GLN A 43 11.51 10.12 2.40
C GLN A 43 10.88 9.93 3.77
N VAL A 44 11.49 10.51 4.79
CA VAL A 44 10.95 10.50 6.15
C VAL A 44 10.49 11.91 6.46
N SER A 45 9.19 12.08 6.63
CA SER A 45 8.61 13.38 6.93
C SER A 45 9.01 13.83 8.34
N PRO A 46 9.32 15.13 8.53
CA PRO A 46 9.61 15.67 9.86
C PRO A 46 8.38 15.59 10.80
N VAL A 47 7.18 15.48 10.25
CA VAL A 47 5.94 15.37 11.02
C VAL A 47 5.59 13.89 11.19
N ARG A 48 5.37 13.49 12.45
CA ARG A 48 4.98 12.12 12.85
C ARG A 48 5.96 11.00 12.45
N ASN A 49 7.13 11.33 11.90
CA ASN A 49 8.13 10.36 11.44
C ASN A 49 7.58 9.38 10.38
N LEU A 50 6.61 9.83 9.58
CA LEU A 50 6.00 9.01 8.55
C LEU A 50 6.98 8.77 7.39
N THR A 51 7.01 7.53 6.92
CA THR A 51 7.94 7.07 5.88
C THR A 51 7.19 6.87 4.58
N TYR A 52 7.65 7.55 3.53
CA TYR A 52 7.05 7.54 2.20
C TYR A 52 8.01 6.96 1.19
N LEU A 53 7.48 6.26 0.19
CA LEU A 53 8.22 5.92 -1.01
C LEU A 53 7.86 6.93 -2.11
N ALA A 54 8.69 7.96 -2.25
CA ALA A 54 8.47 9.01 -3.23
C ALA A 54 8.69 8.49 -4.66
N SER A 55 8.09 9.17 -5.64
CA SER A 55 8.38 8.90 -7.04
C SER A 55 9.45 9.85 -7.58
N PHE A 56 10.17 9.42 -8.62
CA PHE A 56 11.17 10.25 -9.31
C PHE A 56 10.75 10.59 -10.73
N SER A 57 11.09 11.81 -11.16
CA SER A 57 10.97 12.28 -12.54
C SER A 57 12.10 13.25 -12.86
N SER A 58 13.04 12.82 -13.70
CA SER A 58 14.13 13.68 -14.21
C SER A 58 13.60 14.90 -14.95
N GLU A 59 12.58 14.72 -15.79
CA GLU A 59 11.94 15.79 -16.55
C GLU A 59 11.27 16.85 -15.65
N ASN A 60 10.76 16.44 -14.48
CA ASN A 60 10.03 17.33 -13.57
C ASN A 60 10.86 17.71 -12.34
N GLY A 61 12.20 17.69 -12.45
CA GLY A 61 13.08 18.25 -11.43
C GLY A 61 13.37 17.36 -10.22
N GLY A 62 13.14 16.04 -10.32
CA GLY A 62 13.61 15.05 -9.34
C GLY A 62 12.51 14.38 -8.53
N ILE A 63 12.66 14.38 -7.21
CA ILE A 63 11.77 13.69 -6.26
C ILE A 63 10.41 14.40 -6.22
N ARG A 64 9.34 13.61 -6.29
CA ARG A 64 7.97 14.06 -6.10
C ARG A 64 7.50 13.64 -4.71
N TYR A 65 7.20 14.61 -3.86
CA TYR A 65 6.66 14.42 -2.52
C TYR A 65 5.16 14.10 -2.52
N GLU A 66 4.83 13.02 -3.22
CA GLU A 66 3.49 12.48 -3.42
C GLU A 66 3.57 10.96 -3.35
N PHE A 67 2.56 10.37 -2.71
CA PHE A 67 2.34 8.94 -2.64
C PHE A 67 0.86 8.66 -2.94
N SER A 68 0.51 7.41 -3.19
CA SER A 68 -0.84 7.05 -3.64
C SER A 68 -1.35 5.83 -2.92
N HIS A 69 -2.68 5.67 -2.92
CA HIS A 69 -3.33 4.44 -2.48
C HIS A 69 -2.75 3.25 -3.23
N LEU A 70 -2.66 3.34 -4.56
CA LEU A 70 -2.01 2.34 -5.41
C LEU A 70 -0.56 2.04 -4.99
N GLY A 71 0.19 3.02 -4.49
CA GLY A 71 1.56 2.84 -4.04
C GLY A 71 1.68 2.06 -2.72
N CYS A 72 0.60 1.94 -1.95
CA CYS A 72 0.63 1.37 -0.61
C CYS A 72 0.83 -0.15 -0.56
N PHE A 73 0.70 -0.89 -1.67
CA PHE A 73 1.02 -2.32 -1.73
C PHE A 73 2.50 -2.60 -1.43
N VAL A 74 3.37 -1.59 -1.64
CA VAL A 74 4.81 -1.74 -1.51
C VAL A 74 5.24 -2.14 -0.09
N GLY A 75 4.46 -1.76 0.93
CA GLY A 75 4.69 -2.19 2.30
C GLY A 75 4.62 -3.71 2.44
N GLY A 76 3.52 -4.32 1.98
CA GLY A 76 3.34 -5.77 1.93
C GLY A 76 4.40 -6.47 1.06
N ASN A 77 4.74 -5.89 -0.10
CA ASN A 77 5.78 -6.44 -0.97
C ASN A 77 7.16 -6.46 -0.29
N TRP A 78 7.55 -5.38 0.39
CA TRP A 78 8.84 -5.30 1.10
C TRP A 78 8.86 -6.16 2.36
N LEU A 79 7.73 -6.33 3.04
CA LEU A 79 7.61 -7.28 4.15
C LEU A 79 7.82 -8.72 3.68
N LEU A 80 7.13 -9.12 2.60
CA LEU A 80 7.29 -10.45 2.02
C LEU A 80 8.73 -10.69 1.59
N GLY A 81 9.32 -9.75 0.84
CA GLY A 81 10.69 -9.90 0.36
C GLY A 81 11.73 -9.86 1.46
N GLY A 82 11.54 -9.03 2.49
CA GLY A 82 12.37 -9.02 3.69
C GLY A 82 12.35 -10.34 4.44
N LYS A 83 11.19 -11.02 4.49
CA LYS A 83 11.07 -12.35 5.11
C LYS A 83 11.73 -13.43 4.25
N VAL A 84 11.43 -13.47 2.95
CA VAL A 84 11.92 -14.49 2.01
C VAL A 84 13.44 -14.44 1.85
N LEU A 85 14.02 -13.24 1.86
CA LEU A 85 15.45 -13.02 1.61
C LEU A 85 16.28 -12.83 2.89
N ASP A 86 15.67 -13.01 4.07
CA ASP A 86 16.30 -12.75 5.38
C ASP A 86 16.94 -11.35 5.47
N ASP A 87 16.23 -10.33 4.98
CA ASP A 87 16.65 -8.92 5.01
C ASP A 87 15.81 -8.14 6.04
N PRO A 88 16.27 -8.07 7.31
CA PRO A 88 15.54 -7.37 8.36
C PRO A 88 15.43 -5.86 8.09
N SER A 89 16.37 -5.27 7.35
CA SER A 89 16.31 -3.84 7.04
C SER A 89 15.13 -3.55 6.12
N THR A 90 14.97 -4.33 5.06
CA THR A 90 13.84 -4.20 4.13
C THR A 90 12.51 -4.53 4.80
N PHE A 91 12.48 -5.55 5.66
CA PHE A 91 11.29 -5.87 6.47
C PHE A 91 10.85 -4.67 7.33
N GLN A 92 11.79 -4.02 8.03
CA GLN A 92 11.49 -2.85 8.87
C GLN A 92 11.00 -1.65 8.05
N TYR A 93 11.56 -1.40 6.86
CA TYR A 93 11.00 -0.38 5.97
C TYR A 93 9.60 -0.74 5.49
N GLY A 94 9.33 -2.03 5.23
CA GLY A 94 8.00 -2.54 4.93
C GLY A 94 7.00 -2.14 6.02
N LEU A 95 7.29 -2.43 7.29
CA LEU A 95 6.42 -2.06 8.43
C LEU A 95 6.17 -0.54 8.49
N ARG A 96 7.21 0.27 8.26
CA ARG A 96 7.09 1.74 8.27
C ARG A 96 6.21 2.26 7.13
N LEU A 97 6.30 1.66 5.94
CA LEU A 97 5.47 2.01 4.79
C LEU A 97 4.01 1.61 5.02
N VAL A 98 3.78 0.42 5.59
CA VAL A 98 2.43 -0.02 6.01
C VAL A 98 1.83 0.96 7.02
N GLU A 99 2.57 1.36 8.05
CA GLU A 99 2.08 2.31 9.06
C GLU A 99 1.70 3.66 8.45
N THR A 100 2.55 4.23 7.58
CA THR A 100 2.23 5.50 6.89
C THR A 100 0.92 5.41 6.11
N CYS A 101 0.71 4.32 5.37
CA CYS A 101 -0.51 4.12 4.60
C CYS A 101 -1.74 3.91 5.49
N MET A 102 -1.61 3.22 6.63
CA MET A 102 -2.69 3.11 7.61
C MET A 102 -3.02 4.46 8.26
N GLU A 103 -2.02 5.32 8.50
CA GLU A 103 -2.26 6.67 9.02
C GLU A 103 -3.09 7.52 8.05
N THR A 104 -3.03 7.32 6.74
CA THR A 104 -3.88 8.10 5.83
C THR A 104 -5.37 7.78 6.02
N TYR A 105 -5.71 6.53 6.31
CA TYR A 105 -7.07 6.11 6.66
C TYR A 105 -7.50 6.69 8.00
N LYS A 106 -6.67 6.60 9.04
CA LYS A 106 -7.02 7.03 10.42
C LYS A 106 -7.26 8.55 10.56
N ARG A 107 -6.86 9.35 9.56
CA ARG A 107 -6.80 10.83 9.67
C ARG A 107 -7.81 11.57 8.79
N THR A 108 -8.58 10.86 7.98
CA THR A 108 -9.67 11.45 7.19
C THR A 108 -11.00 11.34 7.93
N ALA A 109 -11.97 12.18 7.56
CA ALA A 109 -13.29 12.20 8.21
C ALA A 109 -14.07 10.88 8.06
N THR A 110 -13.87 10.14 6.97
CA THR A 110 -14.56 8.86 6.70
C THR A 110 -13.83 7.65 7.28
N GLY A 111 -12.56 7.76 7.66
CA GLY A 111 -11.73 6.62 8.00
C GLY A 111 -11.22 5.82 6.79
N LEU A 112 -11.34 6.38 5.57
CA LEU A 112 -10.83 5.82 4.31
C LEU A 112 -9.68 6.69 3.77
N GLY A 113 -8.68 6.07 3.16
CA GLY A 113 -7.52 6.79 2.61
C GLY A 113 -7.81 7.43 1.26
N PRO A 114 -7.24 8.61 0.96
CA PRO A 114 -7.40 9.27 -0.34
C PRO A 114 -6.61 8.54 -1.44
N GLU A 115 -7.05 8.69 -2.70
CA GLU A 115 -6.39 8.12 -3.88
C GLU A 115 -4.93 8.58 -4.01
N THR A 116 -4.67 9.86 -3.73
CA THR A 116 -3.29 10.34 -3.56
C THR A 116 -3.16 11.27 -2.36
N PHE A 117 -1.98 11.27 -1.77
CA PHE A 117 -1.62 12.13 -0.66
C PHE A 117 -0.20 12.66 -0.84
N LYS A 118 0.02 13.86 -0.34
CA LYS A 118 1.27 14.60 -0.49
C LYS A 118 1.86 14.89 0.86
N PHE A 119 3.16 15.09 0.87
CA PHE A 119 3.93 15.37 2.07
C PHE A 119 5.01 16.40 1.76
N LEU A 120 5.72 16.84 2.79
CA LEU A 120 6.93 17.63 2.63
C LEU A 120 8.15 16.72 2.81
N GLY A 121 9.22 17.02 2.08
CA GLY A 121 10.47 16.31 2.21
C GLY A 121 11.09 16.43 3.61
N PRO A 122 12.18 15.69 3.88
CA PRO A 122 12.82 15.61 5.19
C PRO A 122 13.27 16.97 5.76
N HIS A 123 13.52 17.95 4.90
CA HIS A 123 13.95 19.31 5.25
C HIS A 123 12.89 20.37 4.91
N GLY A 124 11.63 19.96 4.72
CA GLY A 124 10.51 20.86 4.39
C GLY A 124 10.39 21.18 2.90
N GLU A 125 11.02 20.39 2.04
CA GLU A 125 10.93 20.54 0.59
C GLU A 125 9.47 20.39 0.13
N MET A 126 9.02 21.33 -0.70
CA MET A 126 7.66 21.35 -1.23
C MET A 126 7.56 20.65 -2.59
N PRO A 127 6.36 20.17 -2.99
CA PRO A 127 6.16 19.68 -4.34
C PRO A 127 6.47 20.74 -5.39
N LEU A 128 7.11 20.33 -6.47
CA LEU A 128 7.57 21.21 -7.54
C LEU A 128 6.45 21.78 -8.42
N THR A 129 5.26 21.16 -8.41
CA THR A 129 4.16 21.52 -9.31
C THR A 129 3.25 22.60 -8.74
N LYS A 130 2.78 22.44 -7.51
CA LYS A 130 1.85 23.35 -6.85
C LYS A 130 2.22 23.49 -5.39
N LYS A 131 2.44 24.73 -4.94
CA LYS A 131 2.66 25.04 -3.54
C LYS A 131 1.39 24.72 -2.74
N PRO A 132 1.50 24.10 -1.56
CA PRO A 132 0.35 23.82 -0.71
C PRO A 132 -0.34 25.11 -0.26
N ARG A 133 -1.67 25.08 -0.16
CA ARG A 133 -2.49 26.13 0.45
C ARG A 133 -2.32 26.11 1.97
N SER A 134 -2.67 27.19 2.65
CA SER A 134 -2.59 27.27 4.12
C SER A 134 -3.35 26.15 4.84
N ALA A 135 -4.55 25.80 4.37
CA ALA A 135 -5.32 24.68 4.94
C ALA A 135 -4.67 23.30 4.69
N GLU A 136 -3.95 23.14 3.58
CA GLU A 136 -3.19 21.90 3.30
C GLU A 136 -1.97 21.78 4.22
N LEU A 137 -1.29 22.89 4.50
CA LEU A 137 -0.20 22.94 5.48
C LEU A 137 -0.70 22.66 6.90
N GLU A 138 -1.85 23.24 7.29
CA GLU A 138 -2.45 22.96 8.61
C GLU A 138 -2.82 21.48 8.75
N PHE A 139 -3.40 20.89 7.71
CA PHE A 139 -3.68 19.45 7.69
C PHE A 139 -2.39 18.62 7.75
N PHE A 140 -1.34 19.02 7.03
CA PHE A 140 -0.02 18.40 7.09
C PHE A 140 0.61 18.45 8.48
N ASP A 141 0.65 19.62 9.13
CA ASP A 141 1.26 19.78 10.45
C ASP A 141 0.58 18.89 11.51
N LYS A 142 -0.73 18.66 11.35
CA LYS A 142 -1.50 17.78 12.23
C LYS A 142 -1.31 16.30 11.91
N ASN A 143 -1.24 15.93 10.63
CA ASN A 143 -1.43 14.54 10.17
C ASN A 143 -0.20 13.91 9.48
N GLY A 144 0.82 14.71 9.13
CA GLY A 144 2.04 14.27 8.44
C GLY A 144 1.92 14.13 6.93
N PHE A 145 0.73 14.32 6.37
CA PHE A 145 0.42 14.39 4.94
C PHE A 145 -0.73 15.37 4.72
N TYR A 146 -1.01 15.74 3.48
CA TYR A 146 -2.24 16.40 3.06
C TYR A 146 -2.82 15.73 1.82
N ILE A 147 -4.12 15.91 1.61
CA ILE A 147 -4.87 15.18 0.57
C ILE A 147 -4.51 15.72 -0.82
N GLY A 148 -4.22 14.81 -1.75
CA GLY A 148 -3.97 15.11 -3.15
C GLY A 148 -5.23 14.95 -3.99
N ILE A 149 -5.61 13.71 -4.25
CA ILE A 149 -6.87 13.33 -4.91
C ILE A 149 -7.76 12.73 -3.83
N GLU A 150 -8.93 13.33 -3.63
CA GLU A 150 -9.80 13.09 -2.48
C GLU A 150 -10.65 11.81 -2.59
N SER A 151 -10.78 11.22 -3.78
CA SER A 151 -11.64 10.05 -4.00
C SER A 151 -11.11 8.79 -3.30
N TYR A 152 -12.01 7.84 -3.09
CA TYR A 152 -11.67 6.47 -2.71
C TYR A 152 -12.45 5.50 -3.61
N ASP A 153 -11.71 4.76 -4.41
CA ASP A 153 -12.24 3.96 -5.51
C ASP A 153 -12.30 2.47 -5.14
N LEU A 154 -12.57 2.16 -3.86
CA LEU A 154 -12.69 0.78 -3.33
C LEU A 154 -11.41 -0.06 -3.43
N ARG A 155 -10.25 0.61 -3.53
CA ARG A 155 -8.97 -0.03 -3.77
C ARG A 155 -8.47 -0.87 -2.58
N PRO A 156 -7.68 -1.93 -2.84
CA PRO A 156 -7.27 -2.89 -1.80
C PRO A 156 -5.92 -2.60 -1.13
N GLU A 157 -5.03 -1.78 -1.71
CA GLU A 157 -3.59 -1.94 -1.48
C GLU A 157 -3.15 -1.64 -0.03
N VAL A 158 -3.85 -0.77 0.69
CA VAL A 158 -3.57 -0.52 2.12
C VAL A 158 -4.00 -1.73 2.97
N VAL A 159 -5.14 -2.33 2.66
CA VAL A 159 -5.65 -3.53 3.33
C VAL A 159 -4.80 -4.75 2.98
N GLU A 160 -4.34 -4.88 1.73
CA GLU A 160 -3.36 -5.90 1.31
C GLU A 160 -2.09 -5.81 2.18
N SER A 161 -1.50 -4.62 2.27
CA SER A 161 -0.30 -4.37 3.07
C SER A 161 -0.49 -4.69 4.56
N ALA A 162 -1.65 -4.34 5.12
CA ALA A 162 -2.01 -4.71 6.50
C ALA A 162 -2.18 -6.23 6.67
N PHE A 163 -2.77 -6.92 5.69
CA PHE A 163 -2.86 -8.38 5.67
C PHE A 163 -1.48 -9.05 5.69
N TYR A 164 -0.54 -8.60 4.84
CA TYR A 164 0.84 -9.11 4.87
C TYR A 164 1.52 -8.82 6.21
N ALA A 165 1.35 -7.62 6.76
CA ALA A 165 1.92 -7.25 8.05
C ALA A 165 1.37 -8.14 9.18
N TRP A 166 0.06 -8.39 9.21
CA TRP A 166 -0.56 -9.35 10.14
C TRP A 166 0.06 -10.74 10.00
N ARG A 167 0.02 -11.33 8.79
CA ARG A 167 0.49 -12.72 8.57
C ARG A 167 1.97 -12.91 8.89
N LEU A 168 2.80 -11.89 8.67
CA LEU A 168 4.25 -11.99 8.84
C LEU A 168 4.75 -11.61 10.24
N THR A 169 3.91 -10.97 11.07
CA THR A 169 4.30 -10.52 12.42
C THR A 169 3.46 -11.12 13.54
N GLY A 170 2.21 -11.51 13.26
CA GLY A 170 1.24 -11.88 14.29
C GLY A 170 0.75 -10.71 15.16
N ASP A 171 1.02 -9.46 14.76
CA ASP A 171 0.60 -8.28 15.52
C ASP A 171 -0.85 -7.91 15.18
N THR A 172 -1.74 -8.05 16.17
CA THR A 172 -3.19 -7.89 16.00
C THR A 172 -3.61 -6.47 15.66
N ARG A 173 -2.74 -5.46 15.84
CA ARG A 173 -3.04 -4.06 15.47
C ARG A 173 -3.38 -3.90 13.99
N TYR A 174 -2.83 -4.76 13.13
CA TYR A 174 -3.17 -4.78 11.71
C TYR A 174 -4.57 -5.35 11.46
N GLN A 175 -5.00 -6.35 12.23
CA GLN A 175 -6.37 -6.85 12.17
C GLN A 175 -7.37 -5.79 12.66
N ASP A 176 -7.05 -5.10 13.76
CA ASP A 176 -7.85 -3.99 14.28
C ASP A 176 -8.04 -2.90 13.22
N PHE A 177 -6.95 -2.54 12.52
CA PHE A 177 -7.00 -1.60 11.41
C PHE A 177 -7.89 -2.09 10.27
N VAL A 178 -7.74 -3.33 9.81
CA VAL A 178 -8.59 -3.89 8.73
C VAL A 178 -10.06 -3.89 9.15
N TRP A 179 -10.35 -4.14 10.43
CA TRP A 179 -11.71 -4.08 10.96
C TRP A 179 -12.28 -2.65 10.92
N GLU A 180 -11.52 -1.66 11.36
CA GLU A 180 -11.94 -0.25 11.27
C GLU A 180 -12.15 0.18 9.81
N ALA A 181 -11.25 -0.19 8.90
CA ALA A 181 -11.39 0.09 7.47
C ALA A 181 -12.67 -0.54 6.89
N PHE A 182 -12.99 -1.78 7.26
CA PHE A 182 -14.22 -2.45 6.85
C PHE A 182 -15.48 -1.75 7.40
N LYS A 183 -15.46 -1.29 8.66
CA LYS A 183 -16.58 -0.51 9.22
C LYS A 183 -16.78 0.81 8.47
N SER A 184 -15.69 1.50 8.13
CA SER A 184 -15.75 2.71 7.30
C SER A 184 -16.30 2.43 5.92
N LEU A 185 -15.88 1.33 5.28
CA LEU A 185 -16.43 0.87 4.00
C LEU A 185 -17.94 0.61 4.08
N GLN A 186 -18.42 -0.12 5.09
CA GLN A 186 -19.84 -0.37 5.35
C GLN A 186 -20.64 0.92 5.58
N LYS A 187 -20.06 1.89 6.26
CA LYS A 187 -20.75 3.14 6.61
C LYS A 187 -20.80 4.13 5.44
N HIS A 188 -19.73 4.23 4.67
CA HIS A 188 -19.53 5.33 3.72
C HIS A 188 -19.64 4.91 2.25
N CYS A 189 -19.40 3.64 1.93
CA CYS A 189 -19.42 3.13 0.57
C CYS A 189 -20.62 2.22 0.27
N LYS A 190 -21.45 1.86 1.26
CA LYS A 190 -22.55 0.92 1.04
C LYS A 190 -23.61 1.49 0.08
N ALA A 191 -23.90 0.75 -0.98
CA ALA A 191 -24.95 1.02 -1.96
C ALA A 191 -26.04 -0.06 -1.90
N PRO A 192 -27.23 0.15 -2.51
CA PRO A 192 -28.32 -0.83 -2.46
C PRO A 192 -27.92 -2.23 -2.97
N ALA A 193 -27.16 -2.30 -4.07
CA ALA A 193 -26.75 -3.57 -4.67
C ALA A 193 -25.40 -4.08 -4.15
N SER A 194 -24.46 -3.20 -3.82
CA SER A 194 -23.11 -3.58 -3.40
C SER A 194 -22.43 -2.46 -2.59
N PHE A 195 -21.28 -1.98 -3.03
CA PHE A 195 -20.53 -0.83 -2.56
C PHE A 195 -20.20 0.06 -3.75
N ALA A 196 -19.99 1.33 -3.49
CA ALA A 196 -19.71 2.35 -4.50
C ALA A 196 -18.52 3.20 -4.04
N ALA A 197 -17.71 3.63 -5.00
CA ALA A 197 -16.64 4.60 -4.77
C ALA A 197 -17.21 5.89 -4.14
N ILE A 198 -16.36 6.67 -3.46
CA ILE A 198 -16.75 7.97 -2.89
C ILE A 198 -15.87 9.09 -3.43
N SER A 199 -16.45 10.28 -3.60
CA SER A 199 -15.75 11.40 -4.23
C SER A 199 -14.76 12.14 -3.32
N ASP A 200 -14.97 12.08 -2.01
CA ASP A 200 -14.14 12.79 -1.03
C ASP A 200 -14.12 12.06 0.32
N VAL A 201 -12.97 11.50 0.68
CA VAL A 201 -12.74 10.80 1.96
C VAL A 201 -12.76 11.71 3.18
N ASN A 202 -12.66 13.01 3.01
CA ASN A 202 -12.59 13.99 4.09
C ASN A 202 -13.82 14.90 4.18
N SER A 203 -14.89 14.55 3.47
CA SER A 203 -16.20 15.23 3.53
C SER A 203 -17.28 14.29 4.05
N LEU A 204 -18.16 14.84 4.90
CA LEU A 204 -19.33 14.14 5.43
C LEU A 204 -20.60 14.98 5.22
N PRO A 205 -21.72 14.36 4.80
CA PRO A 205 -21.87 12.95 4.45
C PRO A 205 -21.10 12.57 3.18
N ALA A 206 -20.58 11.34 3.13
CA ALA A 206 -19.86 10.83 1.97
C ALA A 206 -20.78 10.78 0.74
N LYS A 207 -20.26 11.19 -0.42
CA LYS A 207 -20.99 11.19 -1.68
C LYS A 207 -20.55 10.00 -2.54
N LEU A 208 -21.48 9.08 -2.79
CA LEU A 208 -21.26 7.93 -3.66
C LEU A 208 -21.07 8.36 -5.12
N ILE A 209 -20.17 7.67 -5.80
CA ILE A 209 -19.98 7.67 -7.25
C ILE A 209 -20.54 6.33 -7.75
N ASP A 210 -21.34 6.34 -8.83
CA ASP A 210 -21.96 5.13 -9.40
C ASP A 210 -20.92 4.27 -10.14
N ASP A 211 -19.99 3.74 -9.37
CA ASP A 211 -18.88 2.93 -9.83
C ASP A 211 -18.48 1.90 -8.75
N SER A 212 -18.30 0.66 -9.19
CA SER A 212 -17.98 -0.50 -8.35
C SER A 212 -17.09 -1.44 -9.14
N GLU A 213 -15.79 -1.26 -8.99
CA GLU A 213 -14.81 -2.03 -9.71
C GLU A 213 -14.73 -3.51 -9.29
N SER A 214 -14.27 -4.35 -10.22
CA SER A 214 -14.22 -5.80 -10.01
C SER A 214 -13.23 -6.23 -8.90
N PHE A 215 -12.16 -5.44 -8.68
CA PHE A 215 -11.18 -5.66 -7.61
C PHE A 215 -11.77 -5.52 -6.19
N LEU A 216 -12.96 -4.92 -6.03
CA LEU A 216 -13.68 -4.98 -4.75
C LEU A 216 -13.86 -6.44 -4.29
N TYR A 217 -14.25 -7.31 -5.23
CA TYR A 217 -14.52 -8.73 -4.97
C TYR A 217 -13.25 -9.57 -5.06
N ALA A 218 -12.40 -9.30 -6.05
CA ALA A 218 -11.18 -10.07 -6.23
C ALA A 218 -10.20 -9.78 -5.09
N GLU A 219 -10.07 -8.54 -4.63
CA GLU A 219 -8.98 -8.12 -3.77
C GLU A 219 -9.44 -7.64 -2.41
N LEU A 220 -10.19 -6.54 -2.34
CA LEU A 220 -10.49 -5.87 -1.07
C LEU A 220 -11.23 -6.81 -0.11
N PHE A 221 -12.33 -7.43 -0.55
CA PHE A 221 -13.04 -8.41 0.27
C PHE A 221 -12.21 -9.65 0.59
N LYS A 222 -11.34 -10.10 -0.33
CA LYS A 222 -10.49 -11.26 -0.11
C LYS A 222 -9.46 -10.98 0.99
N TYR A 223 -8.76 -9.85 0.95
CA TYR A 223 -7.79 -9.51 1.98
C TYR A 223 -8.45 -9.22 3.33
N ILE A 224 -9.64 -8.60 3.35
CA ILE A 224 -10.45 -8.46 4.58
C ILE A 224 -10.76 -9.86 5.14
N TYR A 225 -11.32 -10.75 4.33
CA TYR A 225 -11.69 -12.10 4.76
C TYR A 225 -10.48 -12.90 5.26
N LEU A 226 -9.37 -12.90 4.53
CA LEU A 226 -8.17 -13.65 4.89
C LEU A 226 -7.45 -13.11 6.13
N THR A 227 -7.62 -11.83 6.46
CA THR A 227 -7.11 -11.23 7.69
C THR A 227 -7.73 -11.86 8.94
N PHE A 228 -9.00 -12.27 8.87
CA PHE A 228 -9.74 -12.88 9.98
C PHE A 228 -9.95 -14.41 9.84
N SER A 229 -9.48 -15.00 8.74
CA SER A 229 -9.50 -16.45 8.52
C SER A 229 -8.35 -17.14 9.23
N ASP A 230 -8.44 -18.47 9.35
CA ASP A 230 -7.33 -19.32 9.81
C ASP A 230 -6.04 -19.01 9.02
N PRO A 231 -4.89 -18.77 9.69
CA PRO A 231 -3.62 -18.50 9.02
C PRO A 231 -3.14 -19.60 8.04
N ASN A 232 -3.62 -20.83 8.19
CA ASN A 232 -3.31 -21.92 7.26
C ASN A 232 -4.13 -21.84 5.96
N LEU A 233 -5.25 -21.12 5.95
CA LEU A 233 -6.00 -20.87 4.73
C LEU A 233 -5.20 -19.92 3.82
N LEU A 234 -4.82 -20.43 2.64
CA LEU A 234 -3.98 -19.71 1.65
C LEU A 234 -2.71 -19.13 2.31
N SER A 235 -1.96 -19.99 3.01
CA SER A 235 -0.70 -19.61 3.65
C SER A 235 0.28 -19.00 2.64
N LEU A 236 1.02 -17.97 3.07
CA LEU A 236 2.09 -17.34 2.30
C LEU A 236 3.30 -18.28 2.06
N ASP A 237 3.36 -19.42 2.78
CA ASP A 237 4.37 -20.47 2.57
C ASP A 237 4.02 -21.43 1.41
N GLU A 238 2.75 -21.43 0.98
CA GLU A 238 2.23 -22.35 -0.03
C GLU A 238 1.69 -21.64 -1.28
N TYR A 239 1.31 -20.37 -1.15
CA TYR A 239 0.70 -19.58 -2.20
C TYR A 239 1.38 -18.23 -2.41
N VAL A 240 1.44 -17.82 -3.67
CA VAL A 240 1.78 -16.46 -4.10
C VAL A 240 0.53 -15.84 -4.71
N PHE A 241 0.13 -14.67 -4.22
CA PHE A 241 -1.01 -13.93 -4.77
C PHE A 241 -0.56 -13.14 -5.99
N THR A 242 -1.29 -13.16 -7.11
CA THR A 242 -1.09 -12.21 -8.22
C THR A 242 -1.35 -10.77 -7.77
N THR A 243 -1.13 -9.81 -8.67
CA THR A 243 -1.44 -8.38 -8.47
C THR A 243 -2.94 -8.11 -8.35
N GLU A 244 -3.78 -9.10 -8.68
CA GLU A 244 -5.25 -9.05 -8.55
C GLU A 244 -5.74 -10.03 -7.45
N ALA A 245 -4.88 -10.28 -6.46
CA ALA A 245 -5.11 -11.18 -5.33
C ALA A 245 -5.54 -12.61 -5.70
N HIS A 246 -5.23 -13.13 -6.90
CA HIS A 246 -5.52 -14.53 -7.24
C HIS A 246 -4.40 -15.43 -6.73
N PRO A 247 -4.68 -16.41 -5.85
CA PRO A 247 -3.64 -17.26 -5.29
C PRO A 247 -3.16 -18.29 -6.32
N LEU A 248 -1.85 -18.35 -6.53
CA LEU A 248 -1.16 -19.38 -7.29
C LEU A 248 -0.36 -20.25 -6.31
N ARG A 249 -0.47 -21.57 -6.45
CA ARG A 249 0.28 -22.49 -5.59
C ARG A 249 1.76 -22.49 -6.00
N ILE A 250 2.67 -22.39 -5.02
CA ILE A 250 4.11 -22.44 -5.25
C ILE A 250 4.47 -23.83 -5.79
N THR A 251 5.18 -23.87 -6.91
CA THR A 251 5.67 -25.12 -7.49
C THR A 251 6.94 -25.54 -6.77
N LYS A 252 6.84 -26.52 -5.87
CA LYS A 252 7.99 -27.24 -5.31
C LYS A 252 8.19 -28.51 -6.14
N GLU A 253 9.02 -28.47 -7.17
CA GLU A 253 9.34 -29.70 -7.90
C GLU A 253 10.45 -30.48 -7.18
N ALA A 254 10.10 -31.70 -6.76
CA ALA A 254 11.05 -32.78 -6.62
C ALA A 254 11.52 -33.16 -8.03
N ILE A 255 12.78 -32.89 -8.33
CA ILE A 255 13.40 -33.36 -9.57
C ILE A 255 13.52 -34.88 -9.47
N VAL A 256 12.78 -35.59 -10.32
CA VAL A 256 12.96 -37.02 -10.64
C VAL A 256 14.38 -37.26 -11.12
#